data_AF-A0A3Q9RN12-F1
#
_entry.id   AF-A0A3Q9RN12-F1
#
_cell.length_a   1.000
_cell.length_b   1.000
_cell.length_c   1.000
_cell.angle_alpha   90.00
_cell.angle_beta   90.00
_cell.angle_gamma   90.00
#
_symmetry.space_group_name_H-M   'P 1'
#
loop_
_entity.id
_entity.type
_entity.pdbx_description
1 polymer ?
#
loop_
_entity_poly.entity_id
_entity_poly.type
_entity_poly.pdbx_seq_one_letter_code
_entity_poly.pdbx_strand_id
1 'polypeptide(L)' 'MNKLGWIISGLGALLIFSSLLYPLDVIEKNTFLVLLLGGAGIMFVGTMIRAFLGNKK' A
#
# COMPACT_ATOMS: atom_id res chain seq x y z
N MET A 1 6.34 -13.90 13.87
CA MET A 1 5.37 -13.17 13.01
C MET A 1 6.09 -11.95 12.48
N ASN A 2 6.36 -11.90 11.17
CA ASN A 2 7.17 -10.84 10.58
C ASN A 2 6.40 -9.51 10.58
N LYS A 3 6.61 -8.71 11.63
CA LYS A 3 5.97 -7.40 11.84
C LYS A 3 6.20 -6.47 10.65
N LEU A 4 7.36 -6.58 9.98
CA LEU A 4 7.72 -5.79 8.80
C LEU A 4 6.72 -5.95 7.64
N GLY A 5 6.33 -7.17 7.27
CA GLY A 5 5.38 -7.40 6.18
C GLY A 5 3.95 -6.92 6.51
N TRP A 6 3.61 -6.82 7.79
CA TRP A 6 2.36 -6.22 8.24
C TRP A 6 2.40 -4.69 8.20
N ILE A 7 3.50 -4.08 8.65
CA ILE A 7 3.70 -2.63 8.63
C ILE A 7 3.68 -2.09 7.20
N ILE A 8 4.41 -2.72 6.28
CA ILE A 8 4.51 -2.28 4.88
C ILE A 8 3.15 -2.35 4.18
N SER A 9 2.42 -3.45 4.39
CA SER A 9 1.09 -3.61 3.80
C SER A 9 0.07 -2.64 4.43
N GLY A 10 0.22 -2.34 5.73
CA GLY A 10 -0.57 -1.30 6.40
C GLY A 10 -0.32 0.10 5.84
N LEU A 11 0.94 0.46 5.54
CA LEU A 11 1.30 1.71 4.88
C LEU A 11 0.70 1.81 3.47
N GLY A 12 0.74 0.71 2.70
CA GLY A 12 0.11 0.64 1.38
C GLY A 12 -1.40 0.86 1.45
N ALA A 13 -2.08 0.22 2.41
CA ALA A 13 -3.50 0.44 2.65
C ALA A 13 -3.81 1.90 3.03
N LEU A 14 -2.98 2.50 3.89
CA LEU A 14 -3.17 3.88 4.34
C LEU A 14 -3.04 4.89 3.19
N LEU A 15 -2.13 4.64 2.24
CA LEU A 15 -2.00 5.44 1.01
C LEU A 15 -3.22 5.31 0.10
N ILE A 16 -3.76 4.10 -0.09
CA ILE A 16 -4.99 3.88 -0.87
C ILE A 16 -6.17 4.58 -0.21
N PHE A 17 -6.35 4.43 1.11
CA PHE A 17 -7.41 5.10 1.86
C PHE A 17 -7.26 6.62 1.80
N SER A 18 -6.03 7.13 1.92
CA SER A 18 -5.76 8.56 1.76
C SER A 18 -6.15 9.04 0.37
N SER A 19 -5.81 8.29 -0.68
CA SER A 19 -6.21 8.59 -2.05
C SER A 19 -7.72 8.58 -2.25
N LEU A 20 -8.43 7.64 -1.61
CA LEU A 20 -9.88 7.46 -1.77
C LEU A 20 -10.69 8.49 -0.98
N LEU A 21 -10.24 8.82 0.23
CA LEU A 21 -10.91 9.80 1.11
C LEU A 21 -10.54 11.23 0.77
N TYR A 22 -9.44 11.48 0.05
CA TYR A 22 -9.14 12.83 -0.38
C TYR A 22 -10.17 13.30 -1.40
N PRO A 23 -10.70 14.52 -1.27
CA PRO A 23 -11.64 15.07 -2.24
C PRO A 23 -11.01 15.06 -3.65
N LEU A 24 -11.66 14.33 -4.56
CA LEU A 24 -11.25 14.20 -5.97
C LEU A 24 -11.28 15.52 -6.73
N ASP A 25 -11.95 16.54 -6.19
CA ASP A 25 -11.92 17.92 -6.70
C ASP A 25 -10.60 18.66 -6.40
N VAL A 26 -9.83 18.19 -5.42
CA VAL A 26 -8.58 18.85 -4.98
C VAL A 26 -7.35 18.18 -5.60
N ILE A 27 -7.45 16.92 -6.02
CA ILE A 27 -6.34 16.13 -6.56
C ILE A 27 -6.50 15.94 -8.07
N GLU A 28 -5.45 16.29 -8.83
CA GLU A 28 -5.37 15.94 -10.25
C GLU A 28 -5.47 14.43 -10.47
N LYS A 29 -6.19 14.01 -11.52
CA LYS A 29 -6.41 12.59 -11.86
C LYS A 29 -5.12 11.78 -11.94
N ASN A 30 -4.03 12.38 -12.40
CA ASN A 30 -2.72 11.73 -12.45
C ASN A 30 -2.17 11.43 -11.05
N THR A 31 -2.26 12.39 -10.13
CA THR A 31 -1.81 12.23 -8.74
C THR A 31 -2.65 11.20 -8.00
N PHE A 32 -3.97 11.18 -8.22
CA PHE A 32 -4.85 10.13 -7.69
C PHE A 32 -4.43 8.73 -8.17
N LEU A 33 -4.15 8.58 -9.48
CA LEU A 33 -3.69 7.30 -10.03
C LEU A 33 -2.33 6.88 -9.47
N VAL A 34 -1.40 7.82 -9.26
CA VAL A 34 -0.09 7.53 -8.65
C VAL A 34 -0.24 7.08 -7.19
N LEU A 35 -1.10 7.72 -6.40
CA LEU A 35 -1.34 7.27 -5.03
C LEU A 35 -2.05 5.90 -4.99
N LEU A 36 -3.00 5.66 -5.89
CA LEU A 36 -3.74 4.40 -5.96
C LEU A 36 -2.84 3.24 -6.39
N LEU A 37 -2.12 3.39 -7.51
CA LEU A 37 -1.18 2.39 -8.03
C LEU A 37 0.04 2.22 -7.13
N GLY A 38 0.57 3.33 -6.61
CA GLY A 38 1.69 3.32 -5.67
C GLY A 38 1.33 2.63 -4.36
N GLY A 39 0.16 2.94 -3.79
CA GLY A 39 -0.38 2.28 -2.59
C GLY A 39 -0.63 0.78 -2.82
N ALA A 40 -1.20 0.40 -3.96
CA ALA A 40 -1.38 -1.00 -4.35
C ALA A 40 -0.04 -1.74 -4.51
N GLY A 41 0.96 -1.10 -5.11
CA GLY A 41 2.32 -1.62 -5.24
C GLY A 41 2.99 -1.87 -3.90
N ILE A 42 2.90 -0.92 -2.96
CA ILE A 42 3.44 -1.07 -1.61
C ILE A 42 2.72 -2.19 -0.86
N MET A 43 1.39 -2.31 -1.02
CA MET A 43 0.62 -3.38 -0.41
C MET A 43 1.04 -4.77 -0.93
N PHE A 44 1.30 -4.88 -2.24
CA PHE A 44 1.83 -6.08 -2.90
C PHE A 44 3.25 -6.44 -2.43
N VAL A 45 4.16 -5.47 -2.33
CA VAL A 45 5.50 -5.71 -1.76
C VAL A 45 5.38 -6.18 -0.30
N GLY A 46 4.46 -5.60 0.47
CA GLY A 46 4.17 -6.01 1.85
C GLY A 46 3.71 -7.47 1.96
N THR A 47 2.86 -7.95 1.03
CA THR A 47 2.43 -9.36 1.01
C THR A 47 3.55 -10.30 0.56
N MET A 48 4.36 -9.92 -0.42
CA MET A 48 5.54 -10.67 -0.87
C MET A 48 6.57 -10.84 0.24
N ILE A 49 6.90 -9.78 0.98
CA ILE A 49 7.80 -9.83 2.13
C ILE A 49 7.25 -10.77 3.21
N ARG A 50 5.92 -10.76 3.42
CA ARG A 50 5.25 -11.63 4.39
C ARG A 50 5.32 -13.10 3.97
N ALA A 51 5.11 -13.39 2.70
CA ALA A 51 5.20 -14.73 2.12
C ALA A 51 6.65 -15.25 2.16
N PHE A 52 7.62 -14.43 1.73
CA PHE A 52 9.03 -14.83 1.66
C PHE A 52 9.64 -15.06 3.04
N LEU A 53 9.40 -14.16 4.00
CA LEU A 53 9.88 -14.31 5.38
C LEU A 53 9.03 -15.33 6.17
N GLY A 54 7.79 -15.59 5.77
CA GLY A 54 6.92 -16.60 6.38
C GLY A 54 7.28 -18.03 5.96
N ASN A 55 7.84 -18.21 4.76
CA ASN A 55 8.28 -19.48 4.20
C ASN A 55 9.67 -19.93 4.73
N LYS A 56 10.40 -19.06 5.43
CA LYS A 56 11.67 -19.40 6.10
C LYS A 56 11.49 -20.06 7.48
N LYS A 57 10.34 -20.70 7.74
CA LYS A 57 10.00 -21.26 9.05
C LYS A 57 9.73 -22.74 8.98
#